data_AF-A0A2E4CY38-F1
#
_entry.id   AF-A0A2E4CY38-F1
#
_cell.length_a   1.000
_cell.length_b   1.000
_cell.length_c   1.000
_cell.angle_alpha   90.00
_cell.angle_beta   90.00
_cell.angle_gamma   90.00
#
_symmetry.space_group_name_H-M   'P 1'
#
loop_
_entity.id
_entity.type
_entity.pdbx_description
1 polymer ?
#
loop_
_entity_poly.entity_id
_entity_poly.type
_entity_poly.pdbx_seq_one_letter_code
_entity_poly.pdbx_strand_id
1 'polypeptide(L)'
;MSEEFTYLGMNIPTFTKVVAAILALLGAVTYFVTGQESITALIPSFVSIPLFALASMAEHNPEKRALFMHIAVLFGVFCIFGGSMGISGIADGDTSASVLEQLSMMLIGIVYTYVCVLSFIHARKSRKGE
;
A
#
# COMPACT_ATOMS: atom_id res chain seq x y z
N MET A 1 1.27 16.07 25.43
CA MET A 1 2.22 15.32 24.58
C MET A 1 1.38 14.64 23.51
N SER A 2 1.47 15.12 22.27
CA SER A 2 0.62 14.65 21.16
C SER A 2 0.81 13.15 20.97
N GLU A 3 -0.23 12.35 21.23
CA GLU A 3 -0.20 10.92 20.99
C GLU A 3 0.06 10.68 19.50
N GLU A 4 1.28 10.27 19.15
CA GLU A 4 1.63 9.96 17.78
C GLU A 4 0.83 8.72 17.37
N PHE A 5 0.07 8.82 16.26
CA PHE A 5 -0.77 7.72 15.80
C PHE A 5 0.11 6.51 15.51
N THR A 6 0.01 5.51 16.39
CA THR A 6 0.83 4.31 16.37
C THR A 6 -0.07 3.14 15.98
N TYR A 7 0.26 2.47 14.87
CA TYR A 7 -0.43 1.26 14.44
C TYR A 7 0.52 0.09 14.64
N LEU A 8 0.14 -0.94 15.42
CA LEU A 8 1.00 -2.07 15.79
C LEU A 8 2.31 -1.69 16.54
N GLY A 9 2.31 -0.59 17.30
CA GLY A 9 3.55 -0.11 17.95
C GLY A 9 4.53 0.58 16.98
N MET A 10 4.15 0.78 15.71
CA MET A 10 4.97 1.39 14.68
C MET A 10 4.39 2.73 14.20
N ASN A 11 5.29 3.64 13.82
CA ASN A 11 4.94 4.89 13.15
C ASN A 11 4.35 4.61 11.76
N ILE A 12 3.48 5.50 11.30
CA ILE A 12 2.82 5.39 9.98
C ILE A 12 3.79 5.29 8.79
N PRO A 13 4.90 6.07 8.73
CA PRO A 13 5.91 5.90 7.68
C PRO A 13 6.57 4.52 7.73
N THR A 14 6.86 3.99 8.92
CA THR A 14 7.42 2.65 9.11
C THR A 14 6.45 1.57 8.66
N PHE A 15 5.18 1.68 9.03
CA PHE A 15 4.13 0.78 8.56
C PHE A 15 4.01 0.81 7.03
N THR A 16 4.05 2.00 6.42
CA THR A 16 4.03 2.15 4.95
C THR A 16 5.24 1.47 4.29
N LYS A 17 6.44 1.61 4.85
CA LYS A 17 7.64 0.92 4.35
C LYS A 17 7.49 -0.60 4.41
N VAL A 18 6.93 -1.12 5.50
CA VAL A 18 6.67 -2.57 5.66
C VAL A 18 5.64 -3.03 4.63
N VAL A 19 4.55 -2.31 4.44
CA VAL A 19 3.53 -2.61 3.42
C VAL A 19 4.14 -2.59 2.02
N ALA A 20 4.97 -1.59 1.70
CA ALA A 20 5.67 -1.51 0.42
C ALA A 20 6.57 -2.73 0.20
N ALA A 21 7.35 -3.12 1.21
CA ALA A 21 8.23 -4.28 1.14
C ALA A 21 7.45 -5.58 0.95
N ILE A 22 6.31 -5.73 1.64
CA ILE A 22 5.41 -6.89 1.47
C ILE A 22 4.85 -6.92 0.04
N LEU A 23 4.39 -5.78 -0.50
CA LEU A 23 3.91 -5.71 -1.88
C LEU A 23 5.01 -6.08 -2.90
N ALA A 24 6.24 -5.59 -2.68
CA ALA A 24 7.39 -5.89 -3.54
C ALA A 24 7.70 -7.40 -3.52
N LEU A 25 7.71 -8.01 -2.33
CA LEU A 25 7.93 -9.45 -2.18
C LEU A 25 6.80 -10.25 -2.82
N LEU A 26 5.55 -9.83 -2.63
CA LEU A 26 4.39 -10.50 -3.22
C LEU A 26 4.48 -10.56 -4.76
N GLY A 27 4.77 -9.42 -5.39
CA GLY A 27 4.92 -9.34 -6.85
C GLY A 27 6.14 -10.11 -7.36
N ALA A 28 7.27 -10.06 -6.64
CA ALA A 28 8.45 -10.85 -7.00
C ALA A 28 8.17 -12.36 -6.91
N VAL A 29 7.56 -12.84 -5.83
CA VAL A 29 7.24 -14.26 -5.63
C VAL A 29 6.29 -14.76 -6.71
N THR A 30 5.23 -14.01 -7.00
CA THR A 30 4.24 -14.41 -8.02
C THR A 30 4.81 -14.40 -9.43
N TYR A 31 5.73 -13.50 -9.75
CA TYR A 31 6.47 -13.52 -11.01
C TYR A 31 7.31 -14.80 -11.19
N PHE A 32 7.99 -15.27 -10.13
CA PHE A 32 8.73 -16.53 -10.17
C PHE A 32 7.81 -17.76 -10.23
N VAL A 33 6.69 -17.74 -9.51
CA VAL A 33 5.71 -18.85 -9.48
C VAL A 33 4.98 -19.00 -10.82
N THR A 34 4.69 -17.91 -11.51
CA THR A 34 4.02 -17.91 -12.83
C THR A 34 4.96 -18.18 -14.01
N GLY A 35 6.23 -18.51 -13.76
CA GLY A 35 7.18 -18.82 -14.83
C GLY A 35 7.45 -17.63 -15.77
N GLN A 36 7.33 -16.39 -15.27
CA GLN A 36 7.52 -15.16 -16.03
C GLN A 36 6.47 -14.88 -17.13
N GLU A 37 5.36 -15.62 -17.18
CA GLU A 37 4.35 -15.42 -18.23
C GLU A 37 3.49 -14.17 -18.02
N SER A 38 3.28 -13.74 -16.78
CA SER A 38 2.44 -12.59 -16.45
C SER A 38 3.26 -11.36 -16.07
N ILE A 39 3.55 -10.51 -17.06
CA ILE A 39 4.15 -9.17 -16.86
C ILE A 39 3.29 -8.32 -15.89
N THR A 40 1.99 -8.60 -15.79
CA THR A 40 1.05 -7.94 -14.88
C THR A 40 1.37 -8.18 -13.40
N ALA A 41 2.03 -9.28 -13.04
CA ALA A 41 2.45 -9.56 -11.65
C ALA A 41 3.60 -8.66 -11.15
N LEU A 42 4.21 -7.87 -12.04
CA LEU A 42 5.25 -6.90 -11.67
C LEU A 42 4.66 -5.53 -11.29
N ILE A 43 3.37 -5.29 -11.53
CA ILE A 43 2.71 -4.01 -11.23
C ILE A 43 2.88 -3.61 -9.75
N PRO A 44 2.56 -4.45 -8.75
CA PRO A 44 2.76 -4.08 -7.34
C PRO A 44 4.24 -3.88 -6.98
N SER A 45 5.15 -4.61 -7.63
CA SER A 45 6.60 -4.39 -7.44
C SER A 45 7.03 -3.03 -7.98
N PHE A 46 6.48 -2.61 -9.11
CA PHE A 46 6.77 -1.29 -9.68
C PHE A 46 6.17 -0.15 -8.85
N VAL A 47 4.97 -0.36 -8.30
CA VAL A 47 4.28 0.64 -7.45
C VAL A 47 4.89 0.71 -6.04
N SER A 48 5.43 -0.39 -5.52
CA SER A 48 6.04 -0.41 -4.18
C SER A 48 7.34 0.38 -4.07
N ILE A 49 8.11 0.52 -5.16
CA ILE A 49 9.34 1.34 -5.19
C ILE A 49 9.06 2.82 -4.85
N PRO A 50 8.19 3.54 -5.58
CA PRO A 50 7.85 4.92 -5.22
C PRO A 50 7.13 4.99 -3.88
N LEU A 51 6.31 4.00 -3.51
CA LEU A 51 5.66 3.96 -2.19
C LEU A 51 6.69 3.93 -1.05
N PHE A 52 7.74 3.10 -1.18
CA PHE A 52 8.81 2.99 -0.21
C PHE A 52 9.64 4.28 -0.13
N ALA A 53 9.97 4.88 -1.28
CA ALA A 53 10.69 6.15 -1.34
C ALA A 53 9.91 7.28 -0.64
N LEU A 54 8.60 7.40 -0.91
CA LEU A 54 7.72 8.38 -0.27
C LEU A 54 7.63 8.15 1.25
N ALA A 55 7.57 6.89 1.69
CA ALA A 55 7.53 6.55 3.10
C ALA A 55 8.84 6.89 3.82
N SER A 56 10.00 6.66 3.19
CA SER A 56 11.29 7.06 3.72
C SER A 56 11.45 8.59 3.81
N MET A 57 10.94 9.32 2.81
CA MET A 57 10.90 10.80 2.84
C MET A 57 9.96 11.34 3.91
N ALA A 58 8.80 10.69 4.14
CA ALA A 58 7.84 11.06 5.18
C ALA A 58 8.40 10.88 6.61
N GLU A 59 9.33 9.95 6.79
CA GLU A 59 10.04 9.71 8.04
C GLU A 59 11.12 10.76 8.31
N HIS A 60 11.90 11.14 7.30
CA HIS A 60 12.95 12.16 7.44
C HIS A 60 12.38 13.58 7.58
N ASN A 61 11.25 13.88 6.94
CA ASN A 61 10.67 15.22 6.92
C ASN A 61 9.27 15.26 7.56
N PRO A 62 9.18 15.30 8.91
CA PRO A 62 7.90 15.34 9.62
C PRO A 62 7.05 16.58 9.30
N GLU A 63 7.67 17.74 8.98
CA GLU A 63 6.96 18.96 8.56
C GLU A 63 6.09 18.76 7.30
N LYS A 64 6.55 17.92 6.37
CA LYS A 64 5.86 17.64 5.10
C LYS A 64 5.19 16.27 5.08
N ARG A 65 5.13 15.58 6.23
CA ARG A 65 4.56 14.23 6.37
C ARG A 65 3.13 14.14 5.81
N ALA A 66 2.30 15.17 6.02
CA ALA A 66 0.93 15.19 5.49
C ALA A 66 0.86 15.16 3.95
N LEU A 67 1.82 15.80 3.27
CA LEU A 67 1.92 15.82 1.80
C LEU A 67 2.38 14.46 1.26
N PHE A 68 3.46 13.91 1.83
CA PHE A 68 3.98 12.61 1.43
C PHE A 68 2.96 11.49 1.66
N MET A 69 2.22 11.54 2.77
CA MET A 69 1.17 10.56 3.05
C MET A 69 -0.03 10.69 2.12
N HIS A 70 -0.41 11.89 1.66
CA HIS A 70 -1.45 12.04 0.63
C HIS A 70 -1.03 11.39 -0.68
N ILE A 71 0.22 11.64 -1.12
CA ILE A 71 0.75 11.03 -2.33
C ILE A 71 0.80 9.50 -2.16
N ALA A 72 1.23 8.99 -1.01
CA ALA A 72 1.26 7.55 -0.73
C ALA A 72 -0.15 6.91 -0.75
N VAL A 73 -1.17 7.60 -0.23
CA VAL A 73 -2.57 7.15 -0.32
C VAL A 73 -3.04 7.05 -1.77
N LEU A 74 -2.65 7.98 -2.64
CA LEU A 74 -2.99 7.90 -4.06
C LEU A 74 -2.41 6.64 -4.71
N PHE A 75 -1.17 6.26 -4.35
CA PHE A 75 -0.60 4.98 -4.78
C PHE A 75 -1.35 3.77 -4.20
N GLY A 76 -1.80 3.84 -2.94
CA GLY A 76 -2.67 2.82 -2.34
C GLY A 76 -3.98 2.64 -3.10
N VAL A 77 -4.63 3.73 -3.47
CA VAL A 77 -5.85 3.72 -4.32
C VAL A 77 -5.54 3.20 -5.72
N PHE A 78 -4.39 3.57 -6.29
CA PHE A 78 -3.93 3.04 -7.57
C PHE A 78 -3.76 1.52 -7.54
N CYS A 79 -3.24 0.96 -6.45
CA CYS A 79 -3.19 -0.50 -6.24
C CYS A 79 -4.58 -1.13 -6.20
N ILE A 80 -5.59 -0.46 -5.64
CA ILE A 80 -6.98 -0.97 -5.64
C ILE A 80 -7.51 -1.03 -7.07
N PHE A 81 -7.29 0.02 -7.86
CA PHE A 81 -7.67 0.03 -9.29
C PHE A 81 -6.92 -1.05 -10.09
N GLY A 82 -5.61 -1.20 -9.87
CA GLY A 82 -4.83 -2.26 -10.51
C GLY A 82 -5.30 -3.67 -10.14
N GLY A 83 -5.68 -3.88 -8.87
CA GLY A 83 -6.13 -5.17 -8.37
C GLY A 83 -7.56 -5.52 -8.74
N SER A 84 -8.36 -4.54 -9.16
CA SER A 84 -9.74 -4.76 -9.64
C SER A 84 -9.79 -5.63 -10.90
N MET A 85 -8.72 -5.69 -11.69
CA MET A 85 -8.61 -6.62 -12.83
C MET A 85 -8.69 -8.09 -12.39
N GLY A 86 -8.25 -8.40 -11.17
CA GLY A 86 -8.32 -9.74 -10.61
C GLY A 86 -9.76 -10.21 -10.34
N ILE A 87 -10.69 -9.27 -10.15
CA ILE A 87 -12.11 -9.59 -9.99
C ILE A 87 -12.68 -10.13 -11.31
N SER A 88 -12.31 -9.52 -12.44
CA SER A 88 -12.69 -10.00 -13.77
C SER A 88 -12.10 -11.39 -14.05
N GLY A 89 -10.83 -11.62 -13.67
CA GLY A 89 -10.19 -12.94 -13.80
C GLY A 89 -10.91 -14.04 -13.03
N ILE A 90 -11.31 -13.78 -11.77
CA ILE A 90 -12.12 -14.73 -11.00
C ILE A 90 -13.50 -14.96 -11.63
N ALA A 91 -14.13 -13.91 -12.18
CA ALA A 91 -15.45 -14.02 -12.80
C ALA A 91 -15.43 -14.92 -14.05
N ASP A 92 -14.32 -14.93 -14.78
CA ASP A 92 -14.07 -15.82 -15.91
C ASP A 92 -13.65 -17.25 -15.49
N GLY A 93 -13.53 -17.51 -14.18
CA GLY A 93 -13.14 -18.80 -13.62
C GLY A 93 -11.62 -19.05 -13.62
N ASP A 94 -10.83 -18.03 -13.91
CA ASP A 94 -9.36 -18.12 -13.89
C ASP A 94 -8.84 -17.96 -12.45
N THR A 95 -8.16 -18.99 -11.96
CA THR A 95 -7.53 -19.03 -10.63
C THR A 95 -6.01 -19.06 -10.71
N SER A 96 -5.47 -18.56 -11.83
CA SER A 96 -4.03 -18.38 -12.01
C SER A 96 -3.42 -17.58 -10.85
N ALA A 97 -2.16 -17.85 -10.53
CA ALA A 97 -1.45 -17.16 -9.46
C ALA A 97 -1.41 -15.63 -9.67
N SER A 98 -1.47 -15.15 -10.91
CA SER A 98 -1.62 -13.73 -11.26
C SER A 98 -2.93 -13.11 -10.78
N VAL A 99 -4.05 -13.85 -10.85
CA VAL A 99 -5.36 -13.38 -10.38
C VAL A 99 -5.37 -13.30 -8.86
N LEU A 100 -4.81 -14.32 -8.19
CA LEU A 100 -4.69 -14.35 -6.74
C LEU A 100 -3.80 -13.22 -6.22
N GLU A 101 -2.74 -12.89 -6.95
CA GLU A 101 -1.87 -11.76 -6.65
C GLU A 101 -2.59 -10.42 -6.80
N GLN A 102 -3.32 -10.20 -7.91
CA GLN A 102 -4.09 -8.97 -8.11
C GLN A 102 -5.12 -8.74 -6.99
N LEU A 103 -5.80 -9.80 -6.54
CA LEU A 103 -6.72 -9.74 -5.40
C LEU A 103 -6.01 -9.46 -4.08
N SER A 104 -4.85 -10.08 -3.86
CA SER A 104 -4.03 -9.83 -2.68
C SER A 104 -3.53 -8.38 -2.64
N MET A 105 -3.07 -7.85 -3.78
CA MET A 105 -2.70 -6.44 -3.93
C MET A 105 -3.89 -5.52 -3.63
N MET A 106 -5.08 -5.85 -4.12
CA MET A 106 -6.30 -5.09 -3.84
C MET A 106 -6.60 -5.04 -2.33
N LEU A 107 -6.58 -6.20 -1.66
CA LEU A 107 -6.83 -6.28 -0.22
C LEU A 107 -5.82 -5.48 0.59
N ILE A 108 -4.51 -5.62 0.27
CA ILE A 108 -3.46 -4.86 0.96
C ILE A 108 -3.63 -3.36 0.69
N GLY A 109 -3.97 -2.96 -0.54
CA GLY A 109 -4.24 -1.56 -0.91
C GLY A 109 -5.42 -0.95 -0.13
N ILE A 110 -6.52 -1.71 0.05
CA ILE A 110 -7.67 -1.29 0.86
C ILE A 110 -7.26 -1.10 2.33
N VAL A 111 -6.60 -2.10 2.92
CA VAL A 111 -6.15 -2.04 4.32
C VAL A 111 -5.20 -0.87 4.53
N TYR A 112 -4.24 -0.69 3.62
CA TYR A 112 -3.28 0.41 3.66
C TYR A 112 -3.97 1.78 3.60
N THR A 113 -4.89 1.95 2.64
CA THR A 113 -5.65 3.19 2.48
C THR A 113 -6.48 3.48 3.73
N TYR A 114 -7.12 2.47 4.31
CA TYR A 114 -7.90 2.60 5.54
C TYR A 114 -7.03 3.07 6.72
N VAL A 115 -5.86 2.46 6.92
CA VAL A 115 -4.93 2.86 7.99
C VAL A 115 -4.44 4.31 7.80
N CYS A 116 -4.19 4.73 6.55
CA CYS A 116 -3.80 6.10 6.26
C CYS A 116 -4.92 7.11 6.57
N VAL A 117 -6.17 6.77 6.26
CA VAL A 117 -7.34 7.61 6.59
C VAL A 117 -7.50 7.72 8.11
N LEU A 118 -7.33 6.63 8.86
CA LEU A 118 -7.37 6.66 10.33
C LEU A 118 -6.29 7.59 10.91
N SER A 119 -5.07 7.51 10.38
CA SER A 119 -3.98 8.42 10.77
C SER A 119 -4.34 9.89 10.53
N PHE A 120 -4.98 10.19 9.39
CA PHE A 120 -5.43 11.55 9.08
C PHE A 120 -6.51 12.04 10.04
N ILE A 121 -7.49 11.19 10.36
CA ILE A 121 -8.55 11.52 11.33
C ILE A 121 -7.95 11.79 12.71
N HIS A 122 -6.98 10.99 13.14
CA HIS A 122 -6.29 11.19 14.42
C HIS A 122 -5.52 12.51 14.47
N ALA A 123 -4.76 12.83 13.42
CA ALA A 123 -4.05 14.10 13.31
C ALA A 123 -5.02 15.30 13.36
N ARG A 124 -6.18 15.18 12.71
CA ARG A 124 -7.23 16.22 12.73
C ARG A 124 -7.90 16.35 14.10
N LYS A 125 -8.13 15.25 14.82
CA LYS A 125 -8.70 15.26 16.18
C LYS A 125 -7.75 15.90 17.18
N SER A 126 -6.45 15.59 17.12
CA SER A 126 -5.45 16.21 18.00
C SER A 126 -5.42 17.73 17.84
N ARG A 127 -5.64 18.26 16.62
CA ARG A 127 -5.68 19.70 16.34
C ARG A 127 -6.95 20.43 16.78
N LYS A 128 -8.00 19.69 17.18
CA LYS A 128 -9.28 20.24 17.67
C LYS A 128 -9.45 20.09 19.19
N GLY A 129 -8.58 19.34 19.85
CA GLY A 129 -8.57 19.12 21.29
C GLY A 129 -7.67 20.09 22.06
N GLU A 130 -7.04 21.03 21.35
CA GLU A 130 -6.47 22.28 21.86
C GLU A 130 -7.46 23.43 21.61
#